data_AF-A0A7F8K8E7-F1
#
_entry.id   AF-A0A7F8K8E7-F1
#
_cell.length_a   1.000
_cell.length_b   1.000
_cell.length_c   1.000
_cell.angle_alpha   90.00
_cell.angle_beta   90.00
_cell.angle_gamma   90.00
#
_symmetry.space_group_name_H-M   'P 1'
#
loop_
_entity.id
_entity.type
_entity.pdbx_description
1 polymer ?
#
loop_
_entity_poly.entity_id
_entity_poly.type
_entity_poly.pdbx_seq_one_letter_code
_entity_poly.pdbx_strand_id
1 'polypeptide(L)'
;MNINCTGKIVIARYGKIFRGNKVKNAMLARAKGIILYSDPADYSAPGVQPYPKGWNLPGTAAQRGNVLNLNGAGDPLTPGYPAKEYTFRLDVEEGVGIPQIPVHPIGYNDAEILLRYLGGTAPPDERWKGSVKVIYNIGPGFIGHDSFR
;
A
#
# COMPACT_ATOMS: atom_id res chain seq x y z
N MET A 1 10.82 12.97 -11.91
CA MET A 1 9.36 13.11 -12.10
C MET A 1 8.88 14.26 -11.24
N ASN A 2 8.12 15.21 -11.79
CA ASN A 2 7.62 16.37 -11.04
C ASN A 2 6.25 16.05 -10.40
N ILE A 3 6.22 15.13 -9.43
CA ILE A 3 5.00 14.67 -8.76
C ILE A 3 5.03 15.07 -7.29
N ASN A 4 3.97 15.74 -6.83
CA ASN A 4 3.78 16.09 -5.42
C ASN A 4 2.65 15.23 -4.82
N CYS A 5 3.02 14.34 -3.89
CA CYS A 5 2.07 13.46 -3.20
C CYS A 5 1.31 14.15 -2.05
N THR A 6 1.64 15.40 -1.71
CA THR A 6 1.03 16.13 -0.61
C THR A 6 -0.49 16.20 -0.78
N GLY A 7 -1.22 15.69 0.22
CA GLY A 7 -2.68 15.68 0.25
C GLY A 7 -3.33 14.69 -0.72
N LYS A 8 -2.56 13.84 -1.40
CA LYS A 8 -3.04 12.85 -2.37
C LYS A 8 -3.18 11.47 -1.73
N ILE A 9 -4.12 10.67 -2.21
CA ILE A 9 -4.13 9.23 -1.90
C ILE A 9 -3.17 8.56 -2.88
N VAL A 10 -2.22 7.79 -2.35
CA VAL A 10 -1.28 7.00 -3.17
C VAL A 10 -1.72 5.55 -3.22
N ILE A 11 -1.49 4.88 -4.35
CA ILE A 11 -1.70 3.44 -4.49
C ILE A 11 -0.35 2.79 -4.79
N ALA A 12 0.00 1.74 -4.04
CA ALA A 12 1.27 1.05 -4.20
C ALA A 12 1.05 -0.47 -4.19
N ARG A 13 1.71 -1.17 -5.11
CA ARG A 13 1.74 -2.64 -5.05
C ARG A 13 2.57 -3.14 -3.88
N TYR A 14 2.16 -4.28 -3.33
CA TYR A 14 2.94 -5.06 -2.37
C TYR A 14 4.27 -5.56 -2.98
N GLY A 15 5.11 -6.17 -2.15
CA GLY A 15 6.42 -6.72 -2.56
C GLY A 15 7.62 -5.79 -2.31
N LYS A 16 8.82 -6.35 -2.48
CA LYS A 16 10.17 -5.76 -2.32
C LYS A 16 10.56 -5.30 -0.91
N ILE A 17 9.71 -4.50 -0.25
CA ILE A 17 9.94 -4.00 1.11
C ILE A 17 8.76 -4.31 2.03
N PHE A 18 9.01 -4.33 3.33
CA PHE A 18 7.94 -4.47 4.33
C PHE A 18 6.89 -3.35 4.19
N ARG A 19 5.62 -3.73 4.33
CA ARG A 19 4.49 -2.81 4.08
C ARG A 19 4.46 -1.60 5.01
N GLY A 20 4.93 -1.73 6.26
CA GLY A 20 5.07 -0.58 7.16
C GLY A 20 6.05 0.47 6.62
N ASN A 21 7.11 0.07 5.89
CA ASN A 21 8.01 1.03 5.24
C ASN A 21 7.35 1.74 4.05
N LYS A 22 6.45 1.07 3.31
CA LYS A 22 5.65 1.73 2.25
C LYS A 22 4.78 2.83 2.86
N VAL A 23 4.13 2.55 3.99
CA VAL A 23 3.28 3.51 4.71
C VAL A 23 4.12 4.65 5.29
N LYS A 24 5.26 4.35 5.94
CA LYS A 24 6.22 5.37 6.41
C LYS A 24 6.64 6.30 5.27
N ASN A 25 7.02 5.75 4.12
CA ASN A 25 7.44 6.54 2.97
C ASN A 25 6.30 7.40 2.40
N ALA A 26 5.06 6.88 2.37
CA ALA A 26 3.89 7.64 1.97
C ALA A 26 3.61 8.81 2.94
N MET A 27 3.75 8.61 4.25
CA MET A 27 3.64 9.66 5.26
C MET A 27 4.74 10.73 5.07
N LEU A 28 5.99 10.32 4.84
CA LEU A 28 7.09 11.24 4.54
C LEU A 28 6.84 12.04 3.25
N ALA A 29 6.18 11.43 2.27
CA ALA A 29 5.71 12.08 1.05
C ALA A 29 4.43 12.92 1.25
N ARG A 30 3.94 13.05 2.50
CA ARG A 30 2.74 13.81 2.90
C ARG A 30 1.46 13.35 2.21
N ALA A 31 1.38 12.06 1.87
CA ALA A 31 0.15 11.46 1.36
C ALA A 31 -0.97 11.55 2.41
N LYS A 32 -2.22 11.62 1.95
CA LYS A 32 -3.42 11.64 2.80
C LYS A 32 -3.89 10.23 3.19
N GLY A 33 -3.43 9.22 2.46
CA GLY A 33 -3.76 7.81 2.67
C GLY A 33 -3.04 6.94 1.65
N ILE A 34 -2.96 5.64 1.90
CA ILE A 34 -2.31 4.68 1.01
C ILE A 34 -3.16 3.42 0.80
N ILE A 35 -3.36 3.07 -0.47
CA ILE A 35 -3.97 1.82 -0.90
C ILE A 35 -2.84 0.84 -1.23
N LEU A 36 -2.93 -0.38 -0.72
CA LEU A 36 -1.99 -1.46 -1.01
C LEU A 36 -2.68 -2.56 -1.83
N TYR A 37 -2.07 -3.04 -2.90
CA TYR A 37 -2.66 -4.11 -3.72
C TYR A 37 -1.65 -5.18 -4.12
N SER A 38 -2.12 -6.39 -4.40
CA SER A 38 -1.28 -7.54 -4.78
C SER A 38 -1.22 -7.68 -6.30
N ASP A 39 -0.28 -7.01 -6.96
CA ASP A 39 -0.14 -7.10 -8.43
C ASP A 39 0.21 -8.53 -8.87
N PRO A 40 -0.46 -9.10 -9.91
CA PRO A 40 -0.14 -10.44 -10.42
C PRO A 40 1.32 -10.60 -10.86
N ALA A 41 2.02 -9.52 -11.22
CA ALA A 41 3.44 -9.57 -11.54
C ALA A 41 4.31 -10.09 -10.38
N ASP A 42 3.89 -9.86 -9.13
CA ASP A 42 4.62 -10.25 -7.93
C ASP A 42 3.94 -11.43 -7.19
N TYR A 43 2.64 -11.66 -7.42
CA TYR A 43 1.81 -12.59 -6.64
C TYR A 43 1.08 -13.66 -7.47
N SER A 44 1.49 -13.87 -8.72
CA SER A 44 0.97 -14.96 -9.56
C SER A 44 2.09 -15.63 -10.36
N ALA A 45 2.26 -16.93 -10.15
CA ALA A 45 3.21 -17.75 -10.89
C ALA A 45 2.74 -17.96 -12.35
N PRO A 46 3.63 -17.90 -13.34
CA PRO A 46 3.27 -18.12 -14.75
C PRO A 46 2.66 -19.50 -14.98
N GLY A 47 1.56 -19.55 -15.76
CA GLY A 47 0.92 -20.81 -16.17
C GLY A 47 0.10 -21.53 -15.09
N VAL A 48 -0.05 -20.95 -13.90
CA VAL A 48 -0.79 -21.56 -12.78
C VAL A 48 -2.17 -20.92 -12.62
N GLN A 49 -3.20 -21.75 -12.42
CA GLN A 49 -4.55 -21.26 -12.18
C GLN A 49 -4.69 -20.67 -10.77
N PRO A 50 -5.54 -19.64 -10.58
CA PRO A 50 -5.91 -19.18 -9.25
C PRO A 50 -6.63 -20.24 -8.42
N TYR A 51 -6.59 -20.09 -7.10
CA TYR A 51 -7.42 -20.89 -6.18
C TYR A 51 -8.92 -20.76 -6.54
N PRO A 52 -9.72 -21.85 -6.47
CA PRO A 52 -9.38 -23.18 -5.92
C PRO A 52 -8.75 -24.16 -6.92
N LYS A 53 -8.61 -23.81 -8.20
CA LYS A 53 -8.13 -24.74 -9.24
C LYS A 53 -6.60 -24.85 -9.32
N GLY A 54 -5.90 -23.87 -8.79
CA GLY A 54 -4.47 -23.93 -8.55
C GLY A 54 -4.11 -23.14 -7.29
N TRP A 55 -2.84 -22.76 -7.17
CA TRP A 55 -2.31 -22.11 -5.97
C TRP A 55 -2.01 -20.62 -6.16
N ASN A 56 -2.33 -20.05 -7.32
CA ASN A 56 -2.21 -18.61 -7.53
C ASN A 56 -3.27 -17.83 -6.76
N LEU A 57 -2.94 -16.57 -6.48
CA LEU A 57 -3.83 -15.62 -5.82
C LEU A 57 -5.07 -15.33 -6.69
N PRO A 58 -6.31 -15.48 -6.17
CA PRO A 58 -7.50 -14.99 -6.85
C PRO A 58 -7.58 -13.46 -6.84
N GLY A 59 -8.16 -12.86 -7.88
CA GLY A 59 -8.21 -11.40 -8.03
C GLY A 59 -9.04 -10.65 -7.01
N THR A 60 -9.91 -11.36 -6.32
CA THR A 60 -10.73 -10.86 -5.21
C THR A 60 -10.01 -10.92 -3.86
N ALA A 61 -8.83 -11.52 -3.77
CA ALA A 61 -8.12 -11.71 -2.51
C ALA A 61 -7.18 -10.54 -2.20
N ALA A 62 -7.35 -9.95 -1.01
CA ALA A 62 -6.46 -8.92 -0.46
C ALA A 62 -5.51 -9.51 0.59
N GLN A 63 -4.24 -9.09 0.55
CA GLN A 63 -3.23 -9.51 1.53
C GLN A 63 -3.34 -8.67 2.80
N ARG A 64 -3.63 -9.33 3.93
CA ARG A 64 -3.60 -8.73 5.28
C ARG A 64 -2.16 -8.57 5.77
N GLY A 65 -1.97 -7.77 6.81
CA GLY A 65 -0.72 -7.64 7.55
C GLY A 65 -0.64 -6.28 8.24
N ASN A 66 -0.01 -6.23 9.41
CA ASN A 66 0.18 -4.97 10.12
C ASN A 66 1.12 -4.04 9.33
N VAL A 67 0.96 -2.74 9.57
CA VAL A 67 1.74 -1.66 8.95
C VAL A 67 2.48 -0.82 10.00
N LEU A 68 2.64 -1.37 11.22
CA LEU A 68 3.38 -0.71 12.29
C LEU A 68 4.86 -0.58 11.92
N ASN A 69 5.52 0.46 12.40
CA ASN A 69 6.96 0.64 12.22
C ASN A 69 7.69 0.67 13.58
N LEU A 70 7.79 -0.50 14.22
CA LEU A 70 8.19 -0.65 15.62
C LEU A 70 9.69 -0.59 15.88
N ASN A 71 10.53 -0.90 14.89
CA ASN A 71 11.99 -0.97 15.03
C ASN A 71 12.45 -1.77 16.28
N GLY A 72 11.74 -2.86 16.61
CA GLY A 72 12.08 -3.73 17.75
C GLY A 72 11.40 -3.38 19.08
N ALA A 73 10.50 -2.39 19.12
CA ALA A 73 9.86 -1.94 20.37
C ALA A 73 8.98 -2.99 21.08
N GLY A 74 8.41 -3.95 20.35
CA GLY A 74 7.43 -4.90 20.90
C GLY A 74 6.00 -4.34 20.86
N ASP A 75 5.28 -4.39 21.97
CA ASP A 75 3.96 -3.76 22.10
C ASP A 75 4.09 -2.23 21.94
N PRO A 76 3.30 -1.58 21.05
CA PRO A 76 3.40 -0.13 20.82
C PRO A 76 3.28 0.74 22.07
N LEU A 77 2.59 0.26 23.12
CA LEU A 77 2.29 1.05 24.31
C LEU A 77 3.21 0.75 25.49
N THR A 78 3.99 -0.34 25.45
CA THR A 78 4.93 -0.71 26.52
C THR A 78 6.35 -0.99 26.01
N PRO A 79 6.98 -0.08 25.24
CA PRO A 79 8.31 -0.31 24.69
C PRO A 79 9.33 -0.59 25.80
N GLY A 80 10.01 -1.74 25.71
CA GLY A 80 11.04 -2.17 26.68
C GLY A 80 10.50 -2.92 27.91
N TYR A 81 9.20 -3.02 28.11
CA TYR A 81 8.58 -3.68 29.28
C TYR A 81 7.51 -4.69 28.86
N PRO A 82 7.29 -5.78 29.64
CA PRO A 82 6.22 -6.73 29.34
C PRO A 82 4.84 -6.10 29.63
N ALA A 83 3.89 -6.29 28.70
CA ALA A 83 2.52 -5.79 28.81
C ALA A 83 1.66 -6.61 29.80
N LYS A 84 1.91 -6.45 31.11
CA LYS A 84 1.09 -7.01 32.20
C LYS A 84 -0.04 -6.03 32.56
N GLU A 85 -1.02 -6.50 33.33
CA GLU A 85 -2.20 -5.70 33.71
C GLU A 85 -1.85 -4.41 34.46
N TYR A 86 -0.80 -4.43 35.26
CA TYR A 86 -0.33 -3.28 36.04
C TYR A 86 0.71 -2.41 35.30
N THR A 87 1.12 -2.80 34.08
CA THR A 87 2.18 -2.09 33.35
C THR A 87 1.65 -0.76 32.85
N PHE A 88 2.40 0.31 33.11
CA PHE A 88 2.14 1.62 32.51
C PHE A 88 2.08 1.50 30.99
N ARG A 89 1.11 2.17 30.37
CA ARG A 89 0.93 2.21 28.92
C ARG A 89 0.99 3.66 28.47
N LEU A 90 1.67 3.89 27.34
CA LEU A 90 1.53 5.14 26.60
C LEU A 90 0.06 5.33 26.18
N ASP A 91 -0.35 6.59 26.03
CA ASP A 91 -1.59 6.90 25.35
C ASP A 91 -1.51 6.44 23.88
N VAL A 92 -2.65 6.06 23.29
CA VAL A 92 -2.66 5.37 21.98
C VAL A 92 -2.12 6.26 20.86
N GLU A 93 -2.34 7.57 20.96
CA GLU A 93 -1.84 8.59 20.05
C GLU A 93 -0.31 8.71 20.06
N GLU A 94 0.34 8.34 21.16
CA GLU A 94 1.80 8.33 21.33
C GLU A 94 2.42 6.96 21.06
N GLY A 95 1.60 5.95 20.77
CA GLY A 95 2.03 4.57 20.56
C GLY A 95 3.08 4.43 19.47
N VAL A 96 4.13 3.65 19.76
CA VAL A 96 5.31 3.55 18.91
C VAL A 96 4.96 2.97 17.54
N GLY A 97 5.27 3.72 16.49
CA GLY A 97 5.20 3.24 15.11
C GLY A 97 3.77 3.07 14.56
N ILE A 98 2.75 3.62 15.22
CA ILE A 98 1.37 3.67 14.72
C ILE A 98 1.28 4.67 13.56
N PRO A 99 0.76 4.27 12.38
CA PRO A 99 0.64 5.16 11.23
C PRO A 99 -0.41 6.25 11.45
N GLN A 100 -0.16 7.44 10.92
CA GLN A 100 -1.02 8.62 11.07
C GLN A 100 -1.86 8.92 9.81
N ILE A 101 -1.93 7.96 8.88
CA ILE A 101 -2.77 8.03 7.68
C ILE A 101 -3.53 6.72 7.50
N PRO A 102 -4.74 6.72 6.91
CA PRO A 102 -5.46 5.50 6.61
C PRO A 102 -4.72 4.60 5.61
N VAL A 103 -4.78 3.29 5.86
CA VAL A 103 -4.18 2.26 4.99
C VAL A 103 -5.20 1.17 4.74
N HIS A 104 -5.37 0.74 3.49
CA HIS A 104 -6.28 -0.36 3.17
C HIS A 104 -5.73 -1.28 2.07
N PRO A 105 -5.76 -2.61 2.28
CA PRO A 105 -5.40 -3.56 1.23
C PRO A 105 -6.59 -3.89 0.32
N ILE A 106 -6.34 -4.06 -0.97
CA ILE A 106 -7.34 -4.49 -1.96
C ILE A 106 -6.82 -5.63 -2.85
N GLY A 107 -7.73 -6.34 -3.50
CA GLY A 107 -7.41 -7.32 -4.54
C GLY A 107 -6.99 -6.66 -5.85
N TYR A 108 -6.40 -7.43 -6.77
CA TYR A 108 -5.97 -6.88 -8.06
C TYR A 108 -7.12 -6.59 -9.04
N ASN A 109 -8.30 -7.21 -8.86
CA ASN A 109 -9.49 -6.85 -9.64
C ASN A 109 -9.93 -5.40 -9.34
N ASP A 110 -9.94 -5.02 -8.05
CA ASP A 110 -10.30 -3.66 -7.64
C ASP A 110 -9.19 -2.66 -8.01
N ALA A 111 -7.93 -3.07 -7.89
CA ALA A 111 -6.81 -2.24 -8.33
C ALA A 111 -6.87 -1.95 -9.83
N GLU A 112 -7.27 -2.91 -10.67
CA GLU A 112 -7.48 -2.69 -12.10
C GLU A 112 -8.48 -1.56 -12.36
N ILE A 113 -9.60 -1.53 -11.62
CA ILE A 113 -10.64 -0.51 -11.77
C ILE A 113 -10.07 0.88 -11.44
N LEU A 114 -9.33 1.01 -10.34
CA LEU A 114 -8.73 2.29 -9.93
C LEU A 114 -7.62 2.74 -10.88
N LEU A 115 -6.78 1.82 -11.35
CA LEU A 115 -5.62 2.15 -12.18
C LEU A 115 -5.97 2.37 -13.65
N ARG A 116 -7.09 1.80 -14.14
CA ARG A 116 -7.50 1.88 -15.55
C ARG A 116 -7.60 3.31 -16.06
N TYR A 117 -8.13 4.21 -15.23
CA TYR A 117 -8.37 5.60 -15.59
C TYR A 117 -7.33 6.55 -15.03
N LEU A 118 -6.26 6.05 -14.40
CA LEU A 118 -5.21 6.90 -13.84
C LEU A 118 -4.57 7.72 -14.98
N GLY A 119 -4.65 9.04 -14.86
CA GLY A 119 -4.15 10.00 -15.84
C GLY A 119 -2.68 10.34 -15.61
N GLY A 120 -2.29 11.54 -16.03
CA GLY A 120 -0.94 12.03 -15.85
C GLY A 120 0.11 11.30 -16.69
N THR A 121 1.36 11.33 -16.24
CA THR A 121 2.48 10.86 -17.06
C THR A 121 2.55 9.33 -17.13
N ALA A 122 3.04 8.83 -18.25
CA ALA A 122 3.42 7.43 -18.43
C ALA A 122 4.38 6.94 -17.33
N PRO A 123 4.45 5.62 -17.07
CA PRO A 123 5.41 5.07 -16.13
C PRO A 123 6.85 5.41 -16.54
N PRO A 124 7.74 5.74 -15.60
CA PRO A 124 9.09 6.21 -15.92
C PRO A 124 9.99 5.13 -16.52
N ASP A 125 9.77 3.86 -16.18
CA ASP A 125 10.44 2.70 -16.77
C ASP A 125 9.61 1.42 -16.60
N GLU A 126 10.01 0.34 -17.28
CA GLU A 126 9.30 -0.95 -17.27
C GLU A 126 9.17 -1.58 -15.88
N ARG A 127 10.06 -1.24 -14.93
CA ARG A 127 9.96 -1.78 -13.56
C ARG A 127 8.77 -1.20 -12.82
N TRP A 128 8.09 -0.16 -13.30
CA TRP A 128 6.86 0.35 -12.70
C TRP A 128 5.61 -0.38 -13.19
N LYS A 129 5.70 -1.05 -14.34
CA LYS A 129 4.59 -1.84 -14.88
C LYS A 129 4.46 -3.16 -14.14
N GLY A 130 3.24 -3.58 -13.91
CA GLY A 130 2.89 -4.91 -13.40
C GLY A 130 2.20 -5.74 -14.46
N SER A 131 1.34 -6.67 -14.04
CA SER A 131 0.61 -7.58 -14.93
C SER A 131 -0.91 -7.43 -14.86
N VAL A 132 -1.40 -6.36 -14.24
CA VAL A 132 -2.78 -5.89 -14.38
C VAL A 132 -2.94 -5.22 -15.75
N LYS A 133 -4.10 -5.37 -16.39
CA LYS A 133 -4.37 -4.90 -17.77
C LYS A 133 -4.64 -3.38 -17.83
N VAL A 134 -3.65 -2.58 -17.44
CA VAL A 134 -3.70 -1.11 -17.40
C VAL A 134 -2.39 -0.50 -17.91
N ILE A 135 -2.38 0.82 -18.16
CA ILE A 135 -1.21 1.52 -18.71
C ILE A 135 -0.13 1.78 -17.64
N TYR A 136 -0.51 1.79 -16.35
CA TYR A 136 0.34 2.18 -15.22
C TYR A 136 0.85 3.63 -15.30
N ASN A 137 0.01 4.55 -15.77
CA ASN A 137 0.29 5.97 -15.59
C ASN A 137 0.43 6.31 -14.10
N ILE A 138 1.08 7.43 -13.82
CA ILE A 138 1.45 7.81 -12.45
C ILE A 138 0.41 8.72 -11.78
N GLY A 139 -0.48 9.33 -12.56
CA GLY A 139 -1.31 10.43 -12.10
C GLY A 139 -0.54 11.77 -12.08
N PRO A 140 -1.04 12.78 -11.35
CA PRO A 140 -2.24 12.72 -10.50
C PRO A 140 -3.55 12.72 -11.29
N GLY A 141 -4.63 12.31 -10.64
CA GLY A 141 -6.00 12.41 -11.18
C GLY A 141 -6.34 11.32 -12.19
N PHE A 142 -7.60 11.32 -12.64
CA PHE A 142 -8.08 10.44 -13.70
C PHE A 142 -8.06 11.14 -15.05
N ILE A 143 -7.94 10.38 -16.13
CA ILE A 143 -8.00 10.89 -17.50
C ILE A 143 -9.30 11.69 -17.69
N GLY A 144 -9.20 12.89 -18.25
CA GLY A 144 -10.35 13.78 -18.48
C GLY A 144 -10.78 14.61 -17.26
N HIS A 145 -10.16 14.41 -16.10
CA HIS A 145 -10.33 15.24 -14.91
C HIS A 145 -8.97 15.76 -14.44
N ASP A 146 -8.51 16.85 -15.05
CA ASP A 146 -7.35 17.60 -14.55
C ASP A 146 -7.77 18.32 -13.26
N SER A 147 -7.55 17.66 -12.13
CA SER A 147 -7.70 18.31 -10.82
C SER A 147 -6.49 19.22 -10.57
N PHE A 148 -6.54 20.43 -11.14
CA PHE A 148 -5.74 21.57 -10.69
C PHE A 148 -6.35 22.13 -9.40
N ARG A 149 -6.18 21.45 -8.28
CA ARG A 149 -6.41 22.02 -6.94
C ARG A 149 -5.35 21.53 -5.95
#